data_AF-A0A841RPF6-F1
#
_entry.id   AF-A0A841RPF6-F1
#
_cell.length_a   1.000
_cell.length_b   1.000
_cell.length_c   1.000
_cell.angle_alpha   90.00
_cell.angle_beta   90.00
_cell.angle_gamma   90.00
#
_symmetry.space_group_name_H-M   'P 1'
#
loop_
_entity.id
_entity.type
_entity.pdbx_description
1 polymer ?
#
loop_
_entity_poly.entity_id
_entity_poly.type
_entity_poly.pdbx_seq_one_letter_code
_entity_poly.pdbx_strand_id
1 'polypeptide(L)'
;MSFFKKNKRISRTRKKNQTSNLNRTQEDKKEVLIGSNMEETISDVKQIFKEDKDFMERRLLINGKTPAVLLFLTTLVDGDKVAREIIKPLQQASISNDTSIPIELYLTNNILPDTNTTIIKDQATLVDGILRGKTVLLVNGMEVALGMATYKPEKRSIEQPEAERAVRGPRDGFIEQIHSNIALLRNRLPVSEFRIKALEIGEKTKTAVSVCYLENIANEDLVAEVTKRIEDIKLDRILDSGYVEELIQDNPRSPFPQIQVTERPDKAVGNILEGRVIVLVDGSPIALIAPATFNMFYHASEDYNQNPIISSAIRIIRYLALVFSLTISSLYLTVLSFHPEMIPTQFLVAASSGRAGVPFPVVIEVILMEIAMEILREATIRMPQQVGGALSIVGVLVIGEAAVSAGFVSPITVVIIALATIGSFVTPSYNATVTFRC
;
A
#
# COMPACT_ATOMS: atom_id res chain seq x y z
N MET A 1 -1.00 43.76 -18.04
CA MET A 1 0.23 43.29 -17.34
C MET A 1 0.12 43.20 -15.80
N SER A 2 -1.08 43.08 -15.19
CA SER A 2 -1.24 43.10 -13.72
C SER A 2 -1.77 41.78 -13.09
N PHE A 3 -2.43 40.91 -13.86
CA PHE A 3 -3.03 39.68 -13.31
C PHE A 3 -2.02 38.56 -12.98
N PHE A 4 -0.92 38.44 -13.73
CA PHE A 4 0.10 37.39 -13.49
C PHE A 4 0.98 37.64 -12.25
N LYS A 5 1.06 38.88 -11.73
CA LYS A 5 1.84 39.18 -10.51
C LYS A 5 1.09 38.82 -9.22
N LYS A 6 -0.24 38.82 -9.22
CA LYS A 6 -1.06 38.55 -8.02
C LYS A 6 -1.08 37.05 -7.68
N ASN A 7 -1.20 36.18 -8.68
CA ASN A 7 -1.13 34.71 -8.48
C ASN A 7 0.27 34.23 -8.07
N LYS A 8 1.34 34.89 -8.54
CA LYS A 8 2.71 34.59 -8.10
C LYS A 8 2.99 35.02 -6.65
N ARG A 9 2.28 36.03 -6.13
CA ARG A 9 2.34 36.41 -4.71
C ARG A 9 1.56 35.42 -3.85
N ILE A 10 0.34 35.03 -4.24
CA ILE A 10 -0.48 34.08 -3.46
C ILE A 10 0.17 32.68 -3.41
N SER A 11 0.77 32.21 -4.52
CA SER A 11 1.49 30.93 -4.53
C SER A 11 2.80 30.98 -3.75
N ARG A 12 3.51 32.13 -3.74
CA ARG A 12 4.68 32.33 -2.88
C ARG A 12 4.31 32.43 -1.40
N THR A 13 3.18 33.04 -1.04
CA THR A 13 2.74 33.10 0.37
C THR A 13 2.24 31.73 0.86
N ARG A 14 1.56 30.93 0.02
CA ARG A 14 1.20 29.54 0.36
C ARG A 14 2.40 28.60 0.44
N LYS A 15 3.38 28.71 -0.47
CA LYS A 15 4.66 27.98 -0.34
C LYS A 15 5.43 28.43 0.88
N LYS A 16 5.51 29.73 1.16
CA LYS A 16 6.22 30.24 2.35
C LYS A 16 5.53 29.81 3.65
N ASN A 17 4.20 29.68 3.68
CA ASN A 17 3.45 29.16 4.83
C ASN A 17 3.54 27.62 4.97
N GLN A 18 3.61 26.87 3.87
CA GLN A 18 3.84 25.41 3.93
C GLN A 18 5.30 25.07 4.28
N THR A 19 6.28 25.80 3.72
CA THR A 19 7.69 25.65 4.09
C THR A 19 7.96 26.21 5.49
N SER A 20 7.25 27.24 5.96
CA SER A 20 7.34 27.69 7.35
C SER A 20 6.67 26.74 8.33
N ASN A 21 5.64 25.99 7.92
CA ASN A 21 5.01 24.98 8.79
C ASN A 21 5.78 23.65 8.80
N LEU A 22 6.49 23.30 7.72
CA LEU A 22 7.45 22.18 7.70
C LEU A 22 8.76 22.50 8.44
N ASN A 23 9.20 23.77 8.41
CA ASN A 23 10.38 24.20 9.17
C ASN A 23 10.08 24.54 10.64
N ARG A 24 8.82 24.82 11.01
CA ARG A 24 8.44 25.07 12.42
C ARG A 24 8.43 23.82 13.30
N THR A 25 8.47 22.63 12.72
CA THR A 25 8.54 21.38 13.50
C THR A 25 9.96 20.95 13.87
N GLN A 26 10.99 21.68 13.41
CA GLN A 26 12.40 21.36 13.69
C GLN A 26 13.07 22.27 14.73
N GLU A 27 12.48 23.40 15.13
CA GLU A 27 13.15 24.41 15.98
C GLU A 27 12.70 24.46 17.45
N ASP A 28 11.86 23.54 17.95
CA ASP A 28 11.44 23.52 19.37
C ASP A 28 11.33 22.10 19.97
N LYS A 29 12.24 21.17 19.62
CA LYS A 29 12.46 20.00 20.47
C LYS A 29 13.38 20.41 21.61
N LYS A 30 12.81 20.80 22.76
CA LYS A 30 13.58 20.81 24.03
C LYS A 30 14.26 19.44 24.15
N GLU A 31 15.59 19.43 24.25
CA GLU A 31 16.36 18.22 24.52
C GLU A 31 15.99 17.73 25.93
N VAL A 32 15.02 16.82 26.01
CA VAL A 32 14.72 16.11 27.25
C VAL A 32 15.82 15.07 27.42
N LEU A 33 16.70 15.32 28.41
CA LEU A 33 17.77 14.40 28.77
C LEU A 33 17.21 13.17 29.49
N ILE A 34 17.91 12.05 29.35
CA ILE A 34 17.55 10.82 30.04
C ILE A 34 17.88 10.98 31.53
N GLY A 35 16.86 10.88 32.38
CA GLY A 35 17.04 10.93 33.83
C GLY A 35 17.64 9.64 34.39
N SER A 36 18.22 9.71 35.58
CA SER A 36 18.77 8.54 36.29
C SER A 36 17.71 7.53 36.74
N ASN A 37 16.44 7.95 36.80
CA ASN A 37 15.30 7.08 37.07
C ASN A 37 14.80 6.41 35.77
N MET A 38 15.06 5.11 35.68
CA MET A 38 14.68 4.31 34.52
C MET A 38 13.16 4.25 34.31
N GLU A 39 12.36 4.18 35.38
CA GLU A 39 10.90 4.03 35.26
C GLU A 39 10.22 5.28 34.69
N GLU A 40 10.77 6.47 34.97
CA GLU A 40 10.28 7.73 34.40
C GLU A 40 10.49 7.74 32.88
N THR A 41 11.69 7.39 32.42
CA THR A 41 12.00 7.29 30.99
C THR A 41 11.16 6.22 30.28
N ILE A 42 10.91 5.08 30.93
CA ILE A 42 10.03 4.03 30.38
C ILE A 42 8.60 4.57 30.23
N SER A 43 8.08 5.27 31.24
CA SER A 43 6.74 5.87 31.19
C SER A 43 6.61 6.87 30.03
N ASP A 44 7.59 7.75 29.85
CA ASP A 44 7.61 8.73 28.76
C ASP A 44 7.61 8.05 27.39
N VAL A 45 8.48 7.05 27.18
CA VAL A 45 8.55 6.31 25.92
C VAL A 45 7.28 5.51 25.67
N LYS A 46 6.71 4.89 26.71
CA LYS A 46 5.44 4.16 26.61
C LYS A 46 4.27 5.08 26.28
N GLN A 47 4.28 6.34 26.73
CA GLN A 47 3.27 7.32 26.34
C GLN A 47 3.37 7.70 24.85
N ILE A 48 4.58 7.68 24.27
CA ILE A 48 4.81 7.96 22.85
C ILE A 48 4.31 6.82 21.96
N PHE A 49 4.63 5.58 22.30
CA PHE A 49 4.23 4.39 21.53
C PHE A 49 2.83 3.85 21.91
N LYS A 50 2.26 4.32 23.02
CA LYS A 50 0.92 3.98 23.52
C LYS A 50 0.67 2.46 23.55
N GLU A 51 -0.32 1.99 22.80
CA GLU A 51 -0.74 0.60 22.70
C GLU A 51 -0.28 -0.08 21.40
N ASP A 52 0.80 0.43 20.78
CA ASP A 52 1.39 -0.19 19.59
C ASP A 52 1.82 -1.62 19.91
N LYS A 53 1.18 -2.60 19.26
CA LYS A 53 1.42 -4.03 19.54
C LYS A 53 2.84 -4.49 19.24
N ASP A 54 3.53 -3.84 18.31
CA ASP A 54 4.89 -4.21 17.94
C ASP A 54 5.96 -3.64 18.89
N PHE A 55 5.60 -2.70 19.77
CA PHE A 55 6.48 -2.17 20.80
C PHE A 55 6.62 -3.14 21.99
N MET A 56 7.85 -3.52 22.30
CA MET A 56 8.16 -4.49 23.34
C MET A 56 9.01 -3.88 24.46
N GLU A 57 8.53 -4.04 25.69
CA GLU A 57 9.25 -3.75 26.93
C GLU A 57 9.71 -5.07 27.57
N ARG A 58 11.02 -5.31 27.62
CA ARG A 58 11.59 -6.52 28.23
C ARG A 58 12.46 -6.17 29.43
N ARG A 59 11.93 -6.41 30.63
CA ARG A 59 12.65 -6.21 31.90
C ARG A 59 13.61 -7.38 32.19
N LEU A 60 14.80 -7.06 32.71
CA LEU A 60 15.82 -8.03 33.11
C LEU A 60 16.68 -7.49 34.27
N LEU A 61 17.43 -8.39 34.91
CA LEU A 61 18.40 -8.05 35.94
C LEU A 61 19.80 -8.35 35.41
N ILE A 62 20.65 -7.31 35.32
CA ILE A 62 22.07 -7.48 34.99
C ILE A 62 22.76 -8.10 36.20
N ASN A 63 23.47 -9.22 36.00
CA ASN A 63 24.12 -9.99 37.06
C ASN A 63 23.18 -10.34 38.25
N GLY A 64 21.87 -10.46 38.00
CA GLY A 64 20.86 -10.72 39.03
C GLY A 64 20.66 -9.59 40.05
N LYS A 65 21.26 -8.41 39.87
CA LYS A 65 21.24 -7.32 40.86
C LYS A 65 20.72 -6.00 40.31
N THR A 66 21.20 -5.57 39.14
CA THR A 66 20.90 -4.24 38.62
C THR A 66 19.70 -4.31 37.67
N PRO A 67 18.58 -3.62 37.97
CA PRO A 67 17.43 -3.57 37.07
C PRO A 67 17.77 -2.89 35.74
N ALA A 68 17.34 -3.52 34.64
CA ALA A 68 17.50 -2.99 33.30
C ALA A 68 16.29 -3.36 32.42
N VAL A 69 16.07 -2.57 31.37
CA VAL A 69 14.95 -2.76 30.44
C VAL A 69 15.43 -2.60 29.01
N LEU A 70 15.02 -3.53 28.15
CA LEU A 70 15.17 -3.41 26.70
C LEU A 70 13.87 -2.89 26.09
N LEU A 71 13.99 -1.88 25.23
CA LEU A 71 12.91 -1.29 24.45
C LEU A 71 13.23 -1.45 22.97
N PHE A 72 12.31 -2.05 22.20
CA PHE A 72 12.49 -2.27 20.77
C PHE A 72 11.16 -2.54 20.05
N LEU A 73 11.13 -2.35 18.73
CA LEU A 73 10.04 -2.78 17.86
C LEU A 73 10.30 -4.20 17.35
N THR A 74 9.44 -5.15 17.73
CA THR A 74 9.56 -6.57 17.35
C THR A 74 9.59 -6.79 15.84
N THR A 75 8.92 -5.93 15.08
CA THR A 75 8.82 -5.96 13.61
C THR A 75 10.10 -5.55 12.90
N LEU A 76 11.00 -4.81 13.55
CA LEU A 76 12.23 -4.28 12.93
C LEU A 76 13.51 -4.99 13.39
N VAL A 77 13.41 -5.80 14.44
CA VAL A 77 14.56 -6.28 15.21
C VAL A 77 14.70 -7.80 15.11
N ASP A 78 15.94 -8.29 14.99
CA ASP A 78 16.20 -9.73 15.07
C ASP A 78 16.08 -10.22 16.53
N GLY A 79 14.95 -10.84 16.86
CA GLY A 79 14.72 -11.40 18.20
C GLY A 79 15.76 -12.43 18.65
N ASP A 80 16.32 -13.22 17.74
CA ASP A 80 17.38 -14.19 18.06
C ASP A 80 18.70 -13.49 18.36
N LYS A 81 18.99 -12.40 17.64
CA LYS A 81 20.15 -11.54 17.92
C LYS A 81 20.00 -10.87 19.28
N VAL A 82 18.83 -10.31 19.60
CA VAL A 82 18.56 -9.73 20.93
C VAL A 82 18.72 -10.76 22.03
N ALA A 83 18.16 -11.96 21.86
CA ALA A 83 18.26 -13.00 22.88
C ALA A 83 19.71 -13.48 23.09
N ARG A 84 20.45 -13.73 22.00
CA ARG A 84 21.79 -14.32 22.07
C ARG A 84 22.90 -13.32 22.35
N GLU A 85 22.85 -12.14 21.77
CA GLU A 85 23.93 -11.15 21.81
C GLU A 85 23.69 -10.04 22.84
N ILE A 86 22.47 -9.89 23.36
CA ILE A 86 22.16 -8.85 24.36
C ILE A 86 21.70 -9.49 25.68
N ILE A 87 20.59 -10.24 25.68
CA ILE A 87 19.98 -10.74 26.92
C ILE A 87 20.91 -11.73 27.63
N LYS A 88 21.44 -12.74 26.93
CA LYS A 88 22.32 -13.75 27.53
C LYS A 88 23.60 -13.13 28.13
N PRO A 89 24.36 -12.28 27.41
CA PRO A 89 25.53 -11.62 27.97
C PRO A 89 25.22 -10.75 29.20
N LEU A 90 24.12 -9.99 29.18
CA LEU A 90 23.74 -9.14 30.32
C LEU A 90 23.38 -9.95 31.58
N GLN A 91 22.75 -11.13 31.42
CA GLN A 91 22.41 -12.00 32.54
C GLN A 91 23.63 -12.74 33.11
N GLN A 92 24.59 -13.08 32.25
CA GLN A 92 25.81 -13.82 32.62
C GLN A 92 26.97 -12.90 33.01
N ALA A 93 26.86 -11.60 32.75
CA ALA A 93 27.87 -10.61 33.07
C ALA A 93 28.15 -10.59 34.58
N SER A 94 29.41 -10.80 34.95
CA SER A 94 29.90 -10.46 36.28
C SER A 94 30.33 -8.99 36.27
N ILE A 95 29.47 -8.08 36.74
CA ILE A 95 29.88 -6.68 36.91
C ILE A 95 30.96 -6.64 37.99
N SER A 96 32.22 -6.43 37.57
CA SER A 96 33.31 -6.14 38.49
C SER A 96 33.05 -4.81 39.18
N ASN A 97 33.13 -4.76 40.53
CA ASN A 97 32.96 -3.55 41.35
C ASN A 97 34.10 -2.51 41.16
N ASP A 98 34.88 -2.62 40.10
CA ASP A 98 36.02 -1.74 39.86
C ASP A 98 35.50 -0.38 39.37
N THR A 99 35.44 0.58 40.30
CA THR A 99 34.91 1.95 40.12
C THR A 99 35.71 2.81 39.14
N SER A 100 36.76 2.27 38.53
CA SER A 100 37.70 3.00 37.68
C SER A 100 37.20 3.20 36.25
N ILE A 101 36.21 2.42 35.78
CA ILE A 101 35.66 2.51 34.42
C ILE A 101 34.16 2.87 34.51
N PRO A 102 33.68 3.89 33.77
CA PRO A 102 32.24 4.17 33.67
C PRO A 102 31.48 2.92 33.23
N ILE A 103 30.39 2.60 33.91
CA ILE A 103 29.63 1.35 33.70
C ILE A 103 29.11 1.22 32.25
N GLU A 104 28.81 2.33 31.59
CA GLU A 104 28.46 2.43 30.17
C GLU A 104 29.57 1.95 29.22
N LEU A 105 30.83 2.31 29.51
CA LEU A 105 32.00 1.86 28.76
C LEU A 105 32.31 0.39 29.04
N TYR A 106 32.12 -0.06 30.28
CA TYR A 106 32.28 -1.46 30.65
C TYR A 106 31.24 -2.35 29.94
N LEU A 107 29.97 -1.95 29.94
CA LEU A 107 28.89 -2.64 29.23
C LEU A 107 29.17 -2.71 27.73
N THR A 108 29.59 -1.59 27.13
CA THR A 108 29.85 -1.49 25.69
C THR A 108 31.06 -2.33 25.26
N ASN A 109 32.19 -2.21 25.97
CA ASN A 109 33.46 -2.81 25.52
C ASN A 109 33.64 -4.27 25.97
N ASN A 110 33.08 -4.67 27.11
CA ASN A 110 33.32 -5.99 27.70
C ASN A 110 32.13 -6.94 27.62
N ILE A 111 30.90 -6.43 27.69
CA ILE A 111 29.69 -7.27 27.73
C ILE A 111 29.01 -7.34 26.36
N LEU A 112 29.04 -6.25 25.59
CA LEU A 112 28.34 -6.10 24.31
C LEU A 112 29.25 -5.72 23.12
N PRO A 113 30.48 -6.26 22.97
CA PRO A 113 31.46 -5.78 21.99
C PRO A 113 31.00 -5.90 20.52
N ASP A 114 30.16 -6.88 20.19
CA ASP A 114 29.75 -7.18 18.81
C ASP A 114 28.44 -6.49 18.37
N THR A 115 27.86 -5.62 19.20
CA THR A 115 26.50 -5.07 18.96
C THR A 115 26.48 -3.65 18.36
N ASN A 116 27.64 -3.08 18.02
CA ASN A 116 27.81 -1.71 17.50
C ASN A 116 27.00 -0.69 18.32
N THR A 117 27.28 -0.65 19.62
CA THR A 117 26.54 0.13 20.61
C THR A 117 26.80 1.62 20.48
N THR A 118 25.73 2.41 20.56
CA THR A 118 25.76 3.86 20.58
C THR A 118 25.24 4.37 21.92
N ILE A 119 25.96 5.31 22.54
CA ILE A 119 25.51 5.98 23.77
C ILE A 119 24.53 7.08 23.38
N ILE A 120 23.36 7.07 24.01
CA ILE A 120 22.25 7.98 23.76
C ILE A 120 21.99 8.77 25.04
N LYS A 121 21.93 10.11 24.94
CA LYS A 121 21.76 11.00 26.10
C LYS A 121 20.40 11.68 26.15
N ASP A 122 19.73 11.78 25.01
CA ASP A 122 18.48 12.47 24.83
C ASP A 122 17.35 11.50 24.44
N GLN A 123 16.15 11.78 24.92
CA GLN A 123 14.97 10.95 24.63
C GLN A 123 14.59 10.97 23.14
N ALA A 124 14.88 12.06 22.40
CA ALA A 124 14.55 12.15 20.99
C ALA A 124 15.34 11.15 20.14
N THR A 125 16.64 11.03 20.37
CA THR A 125 17.54 10.07 19.72
C THR A 125 17.26 8.65 20.18
N LEU A 126 16.79 8.47 21.42
CA LEU A 126 16.29 7.18 21.91
C LEU A 126 15.11 6.71 21.05
N VAL A 127 14.09 7.55 20.89
CA VAL A 127 12.89 7.23 20.11
C VAL A 127 13.22 7.02 18.64
N ASP A 128 14.04 7.89 18.03
CA ASP A 128 14.51 7.70 16.64
C ASP A 128 15.31 6.40 16.48
N GLY A 129 16.12 6.02 17.47
CA GLY A 129 16.81 4.74 17.51
C GLY A 129 15.86 3.55 17.45
N ILE A 130 14.80 3.56 18.27
CA ILE A 130 13.77 2.50 18.29
C ILE A 130 13.05 2.42 16.95
N LEU A 131 12.64 3.57 16.38
CA LEU A 131 11.97 3.66 15.08
C LEU A 131 12.82 3.18 13.91
N ARG A 132 14.16 3.20 14.06
CA ARG A 132 15.13 2.66 13.10
C ARG A 132 15.56 1.22 13.39
N GLY A 133 14.89 0.54 14.31
CA GLY A 133 15.15 -0.88 14.62
C GLY A 133 16.39 -1.13 15.50
N LYS A 134 16.83 -0.14 16.28
CA LYS A 134 17.79 -0.38 17.37
C LYS A 134 17.06 -1.00 18.57
N THR A 135 17.77 -1.86 19.29
CA THR A 135 17.37 -2.26 20.64
C THR A 135 17.99 -1.29 21.63
N VAL A 136 17.17 -0.61 22.43
CA VAL A 136 17.64 0.33 23.44
C VAL A 136 17.66 -0.34 24.80
N LEU A 137 18.80 -0.30 25.49
CA LEU A 137 18.95 -0.73 26.87
C LEU A 137 18.97 0.49 27.80
N LEU A 138 18.05 0.49 28.75
CA LEU A 138 18.05 1.37 29.91
C LEU A 138 18.49 0.58 31.13
N VAL A 139 19.34 1.18 31.97
CA VAL A 139 19.79 0.57 33.23
C VAL A 139 19.52 1.55 34.36
N ASN A 140 18.96 1.04 35.44
CA ASN A 140 18.59 1.87 36.57
C ASN A 140 19.83 2.56 37.18
N GLY A 141 19.77 3.88 37.36
CA GLY A 141 20.86 4.70 37.87
C GLY A 141 21.82 5.23 36.81
N MET A 142 21.62 4.93 35.51
CA MET A 142 22.35 5.57 34.42
C MET A 142 21.54 6.72 33.80
N GLU A 143 22.21 7.84 33.52
CA GLU A 143 21.65 9.01 32.80
C GLU A 143 21.81 8.88 31.28
N VAL A 144 22.17 7.69 30.80
CA VAL A 144 22.35 7.40 29.37
C VAL A 144 21.69 6.07 29.03
N ALA A 145 21.20 5.97 27.79
CA ALA A 145 20.75 4.72 27.20
C ALA A 145 21.80 4.16 26.24
N LEU A 146 21.78 2.85 26.06
CA LEU A 146 22.67 2.16 25.12
C LEU A 146 21.82 1.64 23.94
N GLY A 147 22.02 2.20 22.75
CA GLY A 147 21.35 1.76 21.52
C GLY A 147 22.20 0.78 20.73
N MET A 148 21.74 -0.46 20.59
CA MET A 148 22.44 -1.56 19.91
C MET A 148 21.85 -1.80 18.52
N ALA A 149 22.71 -2.06 17.54
CA ALA A 149 22.31 -2.28 16.15
C ALA A 149 21.79 -3.71 15.94
N THR A 150 20.47 -3.87 16.10
CA THR A 150 19.77 -5.17 15.97
C THR A 150 18.79 -5.21 14.81
N TYR A 151 18.83 -4.20 13.94
CA TYR A 151 17.94 -4.08 12.80
C TYR A 151 18.07 -5.30 11.87
N LYS A 152 16.92 -5.90 11.56
CA LYS A 152 16.80 -7.00 10.60
C LYS A 152 15.87 -6.58 9.49
N PRO A 153 16.39 -6.25 8.30
CA PRO A 153 15.52 -6.14 7.14
C PRO A 153 14.95 -7.53 6.82
N GLU A 154 13.64 -7.61 6.59
CA GLU A 154 13.03 -8.81 6.01
C GLU A 154 13.71 -9.11 4.67
N LYS A 155 14.35 -10.27 4.58
CA LYS A 155 15.32 -10.62 3.51
C LYS A 155 14.91 -11.80 2.65
N ARG A 156 13.79 -12.48 2.92
CA ARG A 156 13.30 -13.46 1.95
C ARG A 156 12.87 -12.73 0.69
N SER A 157 13.13 -13.35 -0.46
CA SER A 157 12.93 -12.81 -1.80
C SER A 157 11.60 -12.09 -1.91
N ILE A 158 11.60 -10.77 -1.68
CA ILE A 158 10.42 -9.98 -1.94
C ILE A 158 10.32 -9.96 -3.46
N GLU A 159 9.50 -10.85 -3.97
CA GLU A 159 9.25 -10.97 -5.38
C GLU A 159 8.47 -9.75 -5.85
N GLN A 160 8.61 -9.44 -7.13
CA GLN A 160 7.89 -8.33 -7.71
C GLN A 160 6.39 -8.64 -7.64
N PRO A 161 5.54 -7.70 -7.16
CA PRO A 161 4.09 -7.91 -7.13
C PRO A 161 3.62 -8.31 -8.52
N GLU A 162 2.97 -9.48 -8.61
CA GLU A 162 2.54 -10.03 -9.90
C GLU A 162 1.38 -9.22 -10.47
N ALA A 163 0.48 -8.72 -9.61
CA ALA A 163 -0.68 -7.95 -10.02
C ALA A 163 -0.33 -6.47 -10.31
N GLU A 164 0.63 -5.89 -9.58
CA GLU A 164 1.02 -4.46 -9.71
C GLU A 164 2.48 -4.27 -10.15
N ARG A 165 2.87 -4.83 -11.31
CA ARG A 165 4.22 -4.68 -11.84
C ARG A 165 4.58 -3.23 -12.14
N ALA A 166 5.65 -2.74 -11.49
CA ALA A 166 6.23 -1.43 -11.78
C ALA A 166 7.31 -1.51 -12.88
N VAL A 167 7.22 -0.63 -13.87
CA VAL A 167 8.33 -0.23 -14.75
C VAL A 167 9.34 0.61 -13.96
N ARG A 168 8.88 1.45 -13.02
CA ARG A 168 9.74 2.30 -12.18
C ARG A 168 9.25 2.43 -10.74
N GLY A 169 10.16 2.24 -9.78
CA GLY A 169 9.90 2.37 -8.34
C GLY A 169 10.34 1.12 -7.55
N PRO A 170 9.99 1.05 -6.25
CA PRO A 170 10.20 -0.14 -5.44
C PRO A 170 9.52 -1.36 -6.06
N ARG A 171 10.15 -2.52 -5.94
CA ARG A 171 9.65 -3.81 -6.46
C ARG A 171 9.22 -4.76 -5.35
N ASP A 172 9.34 -4.35 -4.10
CA ASP A 172 8.90 -5.16 -2.98
C ASP A 172 7.37 -5.16 -2.91
N GLY A 173 6.78 -6.36 -2.88
CA GLY A 173 5.37 -6.60 -2.57
C GLY A 173 5.17 -7.04 -1.12
N PHE A 174 3.92 -6.95 -0.66
CA PHE A 174 3.48 -7.66 0.54
C PHE A 174 3.52 -9.18 0.31
N ILE A 175 3.63 -9.92 1.40
CA ILE A 175 3.65 -11.38 1.44
C ILE A 175 2.58 -11.88 2.40
N GLU A 176 2.41 -13.19 2.53
CA GLU A 176 1.36 -13.79 3.38
C GLU A 176 1.58 -13.52 4.88
N GLN A 177 2.81 -13.25 5.31
CA GLN A 177 3.15 -13.03 6.71
C GLN A 177 2.87 -11.60 7.15
N ILE A 178 1.88 -11.42 8.04
CA ILE A 178 1.47 -10.08 8.51
C ILE A 178 2.60 -9.32 9.21
N HIS A 179 3.45 -10.03 9.96
CA HIS A 179 4.55 -9.42 10.70
C HIS A 179 5.56 -8.75 9.76
N SER A 180 5.92 -9.43 8.67
CA SER A 180 6.82 -8.91 7.63
C SER A 180 6.18 -7.73 6.89
N ASN A 181 4.87 -7.78 6.63
CA ASN A 181 4.14 -6.66 6.00
C ASN A 181 4.16 -5.40 6.88
N ILE A 182 3.97 -5.56 8.19
CA ILE A 182 4.08 -4.44 9.14
C ILE A 182 5.51 -3.88 9.16
N ALA A 183 6.53 -4.73 9.11
CA ALA A 183 7.92 -4.31 9.02
C ALA A 183 8.19 -3.48 7.75
N LEU A 184 7.62 -3.86 6.60
CA LEU A 184 7.72 -3.10 5.35
C LEU A 184 7.10 -1.71 5.45
N LEU A 185 6.01 -1.56 6.21
CA LEU A 185 5.38 -0.26 6.50
C LEU A 185 6.23 0.57 7.47
N ARG A 186 6.64 0.01 8.61
CA ARG A 186 7.48 0.67 9.63
C ARG A 186 8.80 1.18 9.04
N ASN A 187 9.44 0.40 8.17
CA ASN A 187 10.68 0.80 7.50
C ASN A 187 10.53 2.05 6.62
N ARG A 188 9.34 2.27 6.05
CA ARG A 188 9.03 3.44 5.21
C ARG A 188 8.46 4.60 6.00
N LEU A 189 7.83 4.32 7.14
CA LEU A 189 7.24 5.28 8.06
C LEU A 189 7.91 5.21 9.44
N PRO A 190 9.18 5.66 9.58
CA PRO A 190 9.89 5.70 10.86
C PRO A 190 9.40 6.90 11.70
N VAL A 191 8.11 6.92 12.02
CA VAL A 191 7.45 7.96 12.80
C VAL A 191 6.72 7.33 13.99
N SER A 192 6.76 8.00 15.13
CA SER A 192 6.13 7.54 16.37
C SER A 192 4.61 7.52 16.30
N GLU A 193 4.02 8.31 15.41
CA GLU A 193 2.58 8.48 15.22
C GLU A 193 1.96 7.35 14.41
N PHE A 194 2.77 6.48 13.79
CA PHE A 194 2.25 5.33 13.05
C PHE A 194 1.76 4.27 14.04
N ARG A 195 0.45 4.00 14.01
CA ARG A 195 -0.25 3.13 14.94
C ARG A 195 -0.64 1.82 14.30
N ILE A 196 -0.58 0.75 15.09
CA ILE A 196 -0.99 -0.60 14.68
C ILE A 196 -1.93 -1.17 15.74
N LYS A 197 -3.22 -1.26 15.40
CA LYS A 197 -4.21 -1.99 16.21
C LYS A 197 -4.31 -3.41 15.66
N ALA A 198 -3.99 -4.40 16.46
CA ALA A 198 -4.17 -5.78 16.04
C ALA A 198 -5.42 -6.39 16.67
N LEU A 199 -6.13 -7.12 15.83
CA LEU A 199 -7.37 -7.81 16.10
C LEU A 199 -7.19 -9.29 15.75
N GLU A 200 -8.06 -10.12 16.28
CA GLU A 200 -8.14 -11.54 15.96
C GLU A 200 -9.59 -11.84 15.60
N ILE A 201 -9.81 -12.32 14.37
CA ILE A 201 -11.15 -12.52 13.82
C ILE A 201 -11.33 -13.94 13.29
N GLY A 202 -12.57 -14.41 13.31
CA GLY A 202 -12.95 -15.74 12.86
C GLY A 202 -13.08 -16.75 14.01
N GLU A 203 -14.22 -17.44 14.07
CA GLU A 203 -14.59 -18.28 15.22
C GLU A 203 -13.69 -19.52 15.38
N LYS A 204 -13.26 -20.11 14.25
CA LYS A 204 -12.41 -21.31 14.24
C LYS A 204 -10.96 -21.01 13.88
N THR A 205 -10.72 -20.15 12.88
CA THR A 205 -9.34 -19.89 12.42
C THR A 205 -8.59 -18.88 13.25
N LYS A 206 -9.27 -17.98 13.97
CA LYS A 206 -8.60 -16.98 14.82
C LYS A 206 -7.50 -16.22 14.05
N THR A 207 -7.88 -15.74 12.87
CA THR A 207 -6.98 -15.10 11.92
C THR A 207 -6.58 -13.72 12.44
N ALA A 208 -5.27 -13.44 12.47
CA ALA A 208 -4.77 -12.14 12.90
C ALA A 208 -5.01 -11.06 11.82
N VAL A 209 -5.49 -9.91 12.25
CA VAL A 209 -5.70 -8.73 11.39
C VAL A 209 -5.08 -7.52 12.04
N SER A 210 -4.46 -6.64 11.25
CA SER A 210 -3.86 -5.40 11.74
C SER A 210 -4.41 -4.20 11.00
N VAL A 211 -4.94 -3.26 11.76
CA VAL A 211 -5.40 -1.94 11.30
C VAL A 211 -4.27 -0.95 11.52
N CYS A 212 -3.68 -0.49 10.42
CA CYS A 212 -2.56 0.43 10.39
C CYS A 212 -3.02 1.82 9.95
N TYR A 213 -2.65 2.86 10.69
CA TYR A 213 -3.00 4.24 10.38
C TYR A 213 -1.98 5.21 10.98
N LEU A 214 -2.04 6.48 10.57
CA LEU A 214 -1.20 7.53 11.13
C LEU A 214 -2.03 8.42 12.04
N GLU A 215 -1.68 8.43 13.32
CA GLU A 215 -2.30 9.28 14.33
C GLU A 215 -2.13 10.76 13.94
N ASN A 216 -3.14 11.59 14.22
CA ASN A 216 -3.24 13.01 13.84
C ASN A 216 -3.44 13.31 12.34
N ILE A 217 -3.35 12.32 11.45
CA ILE A 217 -3.68 12.48 10.02
C ILE A 217 -4.96 11.74 9.66
N ALA A 218 -5.10 10.49 10.12
CA ALA A 218 -6.30 9.72 9.92
C ALA A 218 -7.46 10.27 10.77
N ASN A 219 -8.67 10.24 10.22
CA ASN A 219 -9.88 10.56 10.97
C ASN A 219 -10.15 9.46 12.02
N GLU A 220 -10.22 9.82 13.30
CA GLU A 220 -10.45 8.88 14.41
C GLU A 220 -11.80 8.15 14.27
N ASP A 221 -12.85 8.83 13.80
CA ASP A 221 -14.17 8.21 13.59
C ASP A 221 -14.09 7.12 12.52
N LEU A 222 -13.32 7.35 11.45
CA LEU A 222 -13.08 6.36 10.40
C LEU A 222 -12.33 5.15 10.94
N VAL A 223 -11.26 5.37 11.72
CA VAL A 223 -10.49 4.29 12.34
C VAL A 223 -11.38 3.46 13.26
N ALA A 224 -12.22 4.11 14.08
CA ALA A 224 -13.15 3.45 14.98
C ALA A 224 -14.18 2.62 14.22
N GLU A 225 -14.77 3.17 13.16
CA GLU A 225 -15.76 2.47 12.33
C GLU A 225 -15.15 1.25 11.63
N VAL A 226 -13.95 1.38 11.03
CA VAL A 226 -13.24 0.25 10.40
C VAL A 226 -12.91 -0.83 11.44
N THR A 227 -12.39 -0.43 12.61
CA THR A 227 -12.05 -1.36 13.70
C THR A 227 -13.29 -2.14 14.15
N LYS A 228 -14.39 -1.41 14.40
CA LYS A 228 -15.66 -2.00 14.84
C LYS A 228 -16.22 -2.99 13.81
N ARG A 229 -16.21 -2.64 12.53
CA ARG A 229 -16.69 -3.55 11.47
C ARG A 229 -15.87 -4.82 11.39
N ILE A 230 -14.56 -4.73 11.60
CA ILE A 230 -13.69 -5.91 11.64
C ILE A 230 -14.02 -6.79 12.85
N GLU A 231 -14.21 -6.19 14.03
CA GLU A 231 -14.60 -6.92 15.25
C GLU A 231 -15.97 -7.60 15.13
N ASP A 232 -16.91 -7.01 14.40
CA ASP A 232 -18.25 -7.55 14.17
C ASP A 232 -18.28 -8.73 13.17
N ILE A 233 -17.15 -9.07 12.53
CA ILE A 233 -17.07 -10.18 11.57
C ILE A 233 -17.26 -11.53 12.29
N LYS A 234 -18.41 -12.18 12.03
CA LYS A 234 -18.74 -13.52 12.49
C LYS A 234 -18.67 -14.52 11.34
N LEU A 235 -17.45 -14.94 11.01
CA LEU A 235 -17.18 -16.03 10.07
C LEU A 235 -16.44 -17.16 10.77
N ASP A 236 -16.73 -18.41 10.41
CA ASP A 236 -15.99 -19.56 10.94
C ASP A 236 -14.50 -19.51 10.54
N ARG A 237 -14.23 -19.09 9.30
CA ARG A 237 -12.91 -19.17 8.67
C ARG A 237 -12.68 -17.98 7.75
N ILE A 238 -11.52 -17.34 7.92
CA ILE A 238 -11.05 -16.25 7.06
C ILE A 238 -9.75 -16.71 6.42
N LEU A 239 -9.77 -16.84 5.10
CA LEU A 239 -8.68 -17.40 4.32
C LEU A 239 -7.84 -16.36 3.59
N ASP A 240 -8.44 -15.21 3.30
CA ASP A 240 -7.82 -14.18 2.48
C ASP A 240 -8.45 -12.81 2.82
N SER A 241 -7.74 -11.74 2.45
CA SER A 241 -8.18 -10.36 2.65
C SER A 241 -9.49 -10.05 1.92
N GLY A 242 -9.83 -10.76 0.83
CA GLY A 242 -11.10 -10.58 0.12
C GLY A 242 -12.36 -10.81 0.97
N TYR A 243 -12.29 -11.69 1.98
CA TYR A 243 -13.42 -11.91 2.91
C TYR A 243 -13.64 -10.68 3.79
N VAL A 244 -12.55 -10.07 4.26
CA VAL A 244 -12.60 -8.86 5.05
C VAL A 244 -13.01 -7.67 4.17
N GLU A 245 -12.54 -7.63 2.92
CA GLU A 245 -12.93 -6.62 1.94
C GLU A 245 -14.45 -6.56 1.77
N GLU A 246 -15.12 -7.70 1.52
CA GLU A 246 -16.58 -7.73 1.33
C GLU A 246 -17.35 -7.28 2.58
N LEU A 247 -16.90 -7.69 3.76
CA LEU A 247 -17.64 -7.49 5.01
C LEU A 247 -17.51 -6.09 5.61
N ILE A 248 -16.44 -5.35 5.30
CA ILE A 248 -16.26 -3.99 5.83
C ILE A 248 -16.82 -2.89 4.92
N GLN A 249 -17.27 -3.22 3.70
CA GLN A 249 -17.88 -2.27 2.76
C GLN A 249 -19.24 -1.77 3.26
N ASP A 250 -19.56 -0.48 2.99
CA ASP A 250 -20.89 0.08 3.31
C ASP A 250 -21.97 -0.54 2.44
N ASN A 251 -21.67 -0.69 1.14
CA ASN A 251 -22.63 -1.13 0.14
C ASN A 251 -22.08 -2.35 -0.62
N PRO A 252 -22.24 -3.58 -0.11
CA PRO A 252 -21.72 -4.79 -0.76
C PRO A 252 -22.35 -5.07 -2.14
N ARG A 253 -23.51 -4.46 -2.43
CA ARG A 253 -24.18 -4.54 -3.75
C ARG A 253 -23.71 -3.46 -4.74
N SER A 254 -22.86 -2.53 -4.32
CA SER A 254 -22.33 -1.51 -5.22
C SER A 254 -21.40 -2.17 -6.23
N PRO A 255 -21.57 -1.94 -7.53
CA PRO A 255 -20.61 -2.41 -8.53
C PRO A 255 -19.27 -1.65 -8.41
N PHE A 256 -19.26 -0.49 -7.73
CA PHE A 256 -18.07 0.31 -7.50
C PHE A 256 -17.34 -0.13 -6.22
N PRO A 257 -16.03 -0.44 -6.30
CA PRO A 257 -15.22 -0.80 -5.15
C PRO A 257 -15.09 0.37 -4.17
N GLN A 258 -15.39 0.10 -2.90
CA GLN A 258 -15.27 1.06 -1.79
C GLN A 258 -13.95 0.90 -1.02
N ILE A 259 -13.19 -0.14 -1.35
CA ILE A 259 -11.88 -0.46 -0.78
C ILE A 259 -10.93 -0.63 -1.97
N GLN A 260 -9.71 -0.14 -1.83
CA GLN A 260 -8.67 -0.37 -2.83
C GLN A 260 -7.72 -1.43 -2.31
N VAL A 261 -7.56 -2.49 -3.08
CA VAL A 261 -6.55 -3.53 -2.80
C VAL A 261 -5.18 -3.11 -3.35
N THR A 262 -4.11 -3.50 -2.67
CA THR A 262 -2.74 -3.27 -3.13
C THR A 262 -1.80 -4.37 -2.64
N GLU A 263 -0.97 -4.89 -3.53
CA GLU A 263 0.18 -5.74 -3.17
C GLU A 263 1.41 -4.89 -2.80
N ARG A 264 1.34 -3.57 -2.98
CA ARG A 264 2.48 -2.66 -2.89
C ARG A 264 2.55 -1.91 -1.56
N PRO A 265 3.64 -2.06 -0.76
CA PRO A 265 3.83 -1.32 0.48
C PRO A 265 4.01 0.19 0.28
N ASP A 266 4.66 0.62 -0.81
CA ASP A 266 4.85 2.04 -1.09
C ASP A 266 3.53 2.77 -1.36
N LYS A 267 2.60 2.11 -2.06
CA LYS A 267 1.24 2.62 -2.27
C LYS A 267 0.45 2.69 -0.96
N ALA A 268 0.55 1.67 -0.11
CA ALA A 268 -0.10 1.67 1.20
C ALA A 268 0.41 2.83 2.08
N VAL A 269 1.72 3.05 2.12
CA VAL A 269 2.33 4.18 2.85
C VAL A 269 1.87 5.53 2.33
N GLY A 270 1.82 5.71 1.00
CA GLY A 270 1.28 6.93 0.41
C GLY A 270 -0.15 7.23 0.86
N ASN A 271 -0.99 6.18 0.93
CA ASN A 271 -2.38 6.30 1.39
C ASN A 271 -2.49 6.56 2.90
N ILE A 272 -1.61 5.99 3.73
CA ILE A 272 -1.53 6.30 5.17
C ILE A 272 -1.21 7.78 5.37
N LEU A 273 -0.27 8.33 4.60
CA LEU A 273 0.11 9.75 4.64
C LEU A 273 -1.01 10.68 4.15
N GLU A 274 -1.96 10.17 3.36
CA GLU A 274 -3.19 10.88 2.98
C GLU A 274 -4.31 10.79 4.03
N GLY A 275 -4.08 10.10 5.16
CA GLY A 275 -5.04 9.95 6.25
C GLY A 275 -6.00 8.78 6.10
N ARG A 276 -5.67 7.79 5.26
CA ARG A 276 -6.46 6.58 5.07
C ARG A 276 -6.00 5.47 6.02
N VAL A 277 -6.86 4.47 6.17
CA VAL A 277 -6.63 3.30 7.02
C VAL A 277 -6.22 2.12 6.13
N ILE A 278 -5.21 1.38 6.56
CA ILE A 278 -4.77 0.14 5.91
C ILE A 278 -5.15 -1.04 6.79
N VAL A 279 -5.70 -2.09 6.20
CA VAL A 279 -5.99 -3.35 6.88
C VAL A 279 -5.12 -4.44 6.26
N LEU A 280 -4.34 -5.11 7.10
CA LEU A 280 -3.54 -6.27 6.75
C LEU A 280 -4.16 -7.52 7.37
N VAL A 281 -4.27 -8.60 6.59
CA VAL A 281 -4.82 -9.89 7.04
C VAL A 281 -3.73 -10.93 6.94
N ASP A 282 -3.51 -11.69 8.02
CA ASP A 282 -2.54 -12.77 8.03
C ASP A 282 -2.94 -13.89 7.06
N GLY A 283 -2.00 -14.33 6.23
CA GLY A 283 -2.23 -15.26 5.13
C GLY A 283 -2.48 -14.62 3.77
N SER A 284 -2.57 -13.29 3.67
CA SER A 284 -2.82 -12.58 2.41
C SER A 284 -1.66 -11.66 2.01
N PRO A 285 -1.15 -11.73 0.75
CA PRO A 285 -0.15 -10.80 0.22
C PRO A 285 -0.78 -9.46 -0.25
N ILE A 286 -2.03 -9.19 0.13
CA ILE A 286 -2.79 -8.02 -0.32
C ILE A 286 -3.18 -7.18 0.91
N ALA A 287 -2.92 -5.89 0.85
CA ALA A 287 -3.40 -4.91 1.82
C ALA A 287 -4.67 -4.21 1.32
N LEU A 288 -5.59 -3.94 2.24
CA LEU A 288 -6.84 -3.23 1.96
C LEU A 288 -6.70 -1.76 2.38
N ILE A 289 -7.01 -0.82 1.48
CA ILE A 289 -7.00 0.62 1.74
C ILE A 289 -8.44 1.13 1.86
N ALA A 290 -8.78 1.75 2.98
CA ALA A 290 -10.11 2.30 3.26
C ALA A 290 -10.07 3.78 3.74
N PRO A 291 -11.02 4.62 3.30
CA PRO A 291 -11.96 4.41 2.21
C PRO A 291 -11.27 4.51 0.84
N ALA A 292 -11.82 3.86 -0.18
CA ALA A 292 -11.45 4.12 -1.55
C ALA A 292 -12.26 5.28 -2.15
N THR A 293 -11.63 6.01 -3.07
CA THR A 293 -12.25 7.08 -3.85
C THR A 293 -12.00 6.81 -5.32
N PHE A 294 -12.93 7.20 -6.19
CA PHE A 294 -12.87 6.93 -7.63
C PHE A 294 -11.50 7.28 -8.25
N ASN A 295 -10.93 8.43 -7.90
CA ASN A 295 -9.65 8.89 -8.46
C ASN A 295 -8.47 7.94 -8.14
N MET A 296 -8.50 7.22 -7.02
CA MET A 296 -7.41 6.30 -6.64
C MET A 296 -7.25 5.15 -7.61
N PHE A 297 -8.33 4.74 -8.28
CA PHE A 297 -8.29 3.67 -9.26
C PHE A 297 -7.63 4.09 -10.58
N TYR A 298 -7.45 5.40 -10.80
CA TYR A 298 -6.82 5.98 -11.99
C TYR A 298 -5.44 6.59 -11.70
N HIS A 299 -5.02 6.61 -10.44
CA HIS A 299 -3.67 6.95 -10.03
C HIS A 299 -2.83 5.68 -9.93
N ALA A 300 -1.81 5.57 -10.80
CA ALA A 300 -0.80 4.54 -10.67
C ALA A 300 0.28 5.01 -9.69
N SER A 301 0.86 4.09 -8.89
CA SER A 301 1.97 4.42 -7.98
C SER A 301 3.16 5.05 -8.72
N GLU A 302 3.32 4.72 -10.00
CA GLU A 302 4.37 5.27 -10.86
C GLU A 302 4.17 6.75 -11.21
N ASP A 303 2.93 7.24 -11.18
CA ASP A 303 2.63 8.64 -11.54
C ASP A 303 3.34 9.62 -10.59
N TYR A 304 3.56 9.19 -9.34
CA TYR A 304 4.27 9.95 -8.32
C TYR A 304 5.79 9.96 -8.53
N ASN A 305 6.33 8.98 -9.26
CA ASN A 305 7.76 8.83 -9.52
C ASN A 305 8.21 9.47 -10.85
N GLN A 306 7.27 10.03 -11.62
CA GLN A 306 7.49 10.63 -12.92
C GLN A 306 7.34 12.16 -12.90
N ASN A 307 7.72 12.80 -14.01
CA ASN A 307 7.54 14.24 -14.16
C ASN A 307 6.04 14.59 -14.10
N PRO A 308 5.61 15.53 -13.26
CA PRO A 308 4.20 15.85 -13.06
C PRO A 308 3.47 16.27 -14.36
N ILE A 309 4.18 16.83 -15.34
CA ILE A 309 3.58 17.19 -16.64
C ILE A 309 3.21 15.92 -17.42
N ILE A 310 4.14 14.96 -17.49
CA ILE A 310 3.94 13.68 -18.19
C ILE A 310 2.88 12.86 -17.46
N SER A 311 2.96 12.72 -16.13
CA SER A 311 1.96 12.01 -15.33
C SER A 311 0.57 12.62 -15.50
N SER A 312 0.45 13.95 -15.60
CA SER A 312 -0.84 14.60 -15.83
C SER A 312 -1.39 14.35 -17.24
N ALA A 313 -0.55 14.37 -18.27
CA ALA A 313 -0.96 14.03 -19.63
C ALA A 313 -1.44 12.57 -19.73
N ILE A 314 -0.70 11.64 -19.12
CA ILE A 314 -1.11 10.22 -19.07
C ILE A 314 -2.43 10.08 -18.32
N ARG A 315 -2.63 10.75 -17.19
CA ARG A 315 -3.92 10.73 -16.46
C ARG A 315 -5.08 11.20 -17.33
N ILE A 316 -4.91 12.28 -18.09
CA ILE A 316 -5.94 12.76 -19.04
C ILE A 316 -6.25 11.68 -20.08
N ILE A 317 -5.23 11.01 -20.63
CA ILE A 317 -5.41 9.90 -21.56
C ILE A 317 -6.20 8.75 -20.91
N ARG A 318 -5.94 8.40 -19.64
CA ARG A 318 -6.70 7.36 -18.94
C ARG A 318 -8.17 7.73 -18.77
N TYR A 319 -8.47 8.99 -18.41
CA TYR A 319 -9.85 9.46 -18.31
C TYR A 319 -10.56 9.49 -19.66
N LEU A 320 -9.88 9.92 -20.73
CA LEU A 320 -10.43 9.87 -22.09
C LEU A 320 -10.66 8.44 -22.55
N ALA A 321 -9.72 7.52 -22.28
CA ALA A 321 -9.84 6.10 -22.60
C ALA A 321 -11.02 5.45 -21.89
N LEU A 322 -11.26 5.80 -20.62
CA LEU A 322 -12.43 5.34 -19.86
C LEU A 322 -13.74 5.81 -20.50
N VAL A 323 -13.86 7.12 -20.77
CA VAL A 323 -15.06 7.66 -21.41
C VAL A 323 -15.27 7.00 -22.77
N PHE A 324 -14.19 6.82 -23.53
CA PHE A 324 -14.25 6.18 -24.84
C PHE A 324 -14.66 4.70 -24.74
N SER A 325 -14.08 3.91 -23.84
CA SER A 325 -14.41 2.49 -23.69
C SER A 325 -15.88 2.27 -23.31
N LEU A 326 -16.44 3.16 -22.49
CA LEU A 326 -17.85 3.08 -22.07
C LEU A 326 -18.84 3.57 -23.13
N THR A 327 -18.44 4.51 -24.00
CA THR A 327 -19.37 5.18 -24.91
C THR A 327 -19.20 4.80 -26.38
N ILE A 328 -18.06 4.24 -26.80
CA ILE A 328 -17.81 4.04 -28.23
C ILE A 328 -18.74 3.01 -28.87
N SER A 329 -19.02 1.88 -28.21
CA SER A 329 -19.94 0.85 -28.72
C SER A 329 -21.38 1.39 -28.84
N SER A 330 -21.85 2.08 -27.81
CA SER A 330 -23.21 2.65 -27.78
C SER A 330 -23.36 3.84 -28.74
N LEU A 331 -22.33 4.69 -28.86
CA LEU A 331 -22.28 5.77 -29.83
C LEU A 331 -22.30 5.23 -31.26
N TYR A 332 -21.50 4.21 -31.57
CA TYR A 332 -21.48 3.56 -32.88
C TYR A 332 -22.87 3.02 -33.26
N LEU A 333 -23.50 2.28 -32.35
CA LEU A 333 -24.84 1.73 -32.54
C LEU A 333 -25.86 2.86 -32.78
N THR A 334 -25.80 3.93 -31.99
CA THR A 334 -26.76 5.05 -32.06
C THR A 334 -26.63 5.80 -33.38
N VAL A 335 -25.40 6.16 -33.78
CA VAL A 335 -25.16 6.90 -35.02
C VAL A 335 -25.57 6.06 -36.23
N LEU A 336 -25.20 4.78 -36.27
CA LEU A 336 -25.51 3.92 -37.41
C LEU A 336 -27.00 3.58 -37.52
N SER A 337 -27.70 3.44 -36.39
CA SER A 337 -29.12 3.02 -36.38
C SER A 337 -30.09 4.19 -36.48
N PHE A 338 -29.77 5.34 -35.88
CA PHE A 338 -30.71 6.46 -35.75
C PHE A 338 -30.28 7.71 -36.49
N HIS A 339 -28.98 8.01 -36.61
CA HIS A 339 -28.47 9.28 -37.16
C HIS A 339 -27.38 9.06 -38.23
N PRO A 340 -27.67 8.29 -39.30
CA PRO A 340 -26.68 7.97 -40.33
C PRO A 340 -26.18 9.22 -41.07
N GLU A 341 -26.96 10.30 -41.10
CA GLU A 341 -26.59 11.58 -41.74
C GLU A 341 -25.40 12.28 -41.07
N MET A 342 -25.06 11.93 -39.83
CA MET A 342 -23.87 12.47 -39.16
C MET A 342 -22.56 11.85 -39.67
N ILE A 343 -22.65 10.73 -40.41
CA ILE A 343 -21.51 10.04 -40.98
C ILE A 343 -21.21 10.61 -42.37
N PRO A 344 -19.95 10.99 -42.67
CA PRO A 344 -19.57 11.36 -44.04
C PRO A 344 -19.99 10.27 -45.03
N THR A 345 -20.62 10.67 -46.14
CA THR A 345 -21.22 9.73 -47.12
C THR A 345 -20.24 8.67 -47.60
N GLN A 346 -18.96 9.01 -47.77
CA GLN A 346 -17.91 8.05 -48.14
C GLN A 346 -17.74 6.93 -47.10
N PHE A 347 -17.79 7.26 -45.80
CA PHE A 347 -17.68 6.28 -44.72
C PHE A 347 -18.95 5.44 -44.60
N LEU A 348 -20.13 6.04 -44.82
CA LEU A 348 -21.40 5.32 -44.83
C LEU A 348 -21.47 4.29 -45.97
N VAL A 349 -20.97 4.64 -47.15
CA VAL A 349 -20.87 3.71 -48.29
C VAL A 349 -19.92 2.55 -47.96
N ALA A 350 -18.77 2.83 -47.32
CA ALA A 350 -17.84 1.78 -46.87
C ALA A 350 -18.46 0.89 -45.76
N ALA A 351 -19.22 1.48 -44.83
CA ALA A 351 -19.87 0.75 -43.75
C ALA A 351 -21.03 -0.12 -44.26
N SER A 352 -21.82 0.37 -45.20
CA SER A 352 -22.91 -0.38 -45.82
C SER A 352 -22.39 -1.49 -46.73
N SER A 353 -21.31 -1.26 -47.49
CA SER A 353 -20.69 -2.31 -48.32
C SER A 353 -20.05 -3.40 -47.46
N GLY A 354 -19.38 -3.04 -46.36
CA GLY A 354 -18.83 -3.99 -45.39
C GLY A 354 -19.88 -4.82 -44.65
N ARG A 355 -21.16 -4.42 -44.72
CA ARG A 355 -22.30 -5.14 -44.13
C ARG A 355 -23.14 -5.92 -45.14
N ALA A 356 -22.83 -5.85 -46.44
CA ALA A 356 -23.65 -6.47 -47.49
C ALA A 356 -23.82 -8.00 -47.33
N GLY A 357 -22.91 -8.66 -46.61
CA GLY A 357 -22.97 -10.10 -46.31
C GLY A 357 -23.42 -10.46 -44.90
N VAL A 358 -23.74 -9.48 -44.04
CA VAL A 358 -24.05 -9.74 -42.62
C VAL A 358 -25.56 -9.82 -42.42
N PRO A 359 -26.12 -10.96 -41.98
CA PRO A 359 -27.56 -11.17 -41.87
C PRO A 359 -28.17 -10.54 -40.60
N PHE A 360 -27.35 -10.04 -39.68
CA PHE A 360 -27.77 -9.57 -38.37
C PHE A 360 -27.86 -8.04 -38.26
N PRO A 361 -28.78 -7.51 -37.43
CA PRO A 361 -28.74 -6.11 -37.02
C PRO A 361 -27.45 -5.78 -36.24
N VAL A 362 -27.01 -4.51 -36.32
CA VAL A 362 -25.80 -4.00 -35.64
C VAL A 362 -25.79 -4.34 -34.15
N VAL A 363 -26.94 -4.28 -33.50
CA VAL A 363 -27.07 -4.58 -32.07
C VAL A 363 -26.64 -6.01 -31.75
N ILE A 364 -27.04 -6.98 -32.59
CA ILE A 364 -26.68 -8.39 -32.40
C ILE A 364 -25.19 -8.59 -32.72
N GLU A 365 -24.68 -7.94 -33.78
CA GLU A 365 -23.24 -7.96 -34.10
C GLU A 365 -22.39 -7.51 -32.91
N VAL A 366 -22.77 -6.39 -32.27
CA VAL A 366 -22.04 -5.81 -31.14
C VAL A 366 -22.10 -6.72 -29.92
N ILE A 367 -23.29 -7.20 -29.53
CA ILE A 367 -23.44 -8.09 -28.36
C ILE A 367 -22.65 -9.38 -28.55
N LEU A 368 -22.72 -10.01 -29.73
CA LEU A 368 -22.01 -11.26 -30.00
C LEU A 368 -20.50 -11.07 -29.84
N MET A 369 -19.98 -9.98 -30.39
CA MET A 369 -18.55 -9.71 -30.37
C MET A 369 -18.06 -9.18 -29.00
N GLU A 370 -18.87 -8.44 -28.25
CA GLU A 370 -18.55 -8.08 -26.85
C GLU A 370 -18.47 -9.33 -25.96
N ILE A 371 -19.43 -10.25 -26.07
CA ILE A 371 -19.39 -11.55 -25.36
C ILE A 371 -18.14 -12.35 -25.77
N ALA A 372 -17.83 -12.43 -27.06
CA ALA A 372 -16.66 -13.16 -27.53
C ALA A 372 -15.35 -12.57 -26.99
N MET A 373 -15.23 -11.25 -26.95
CA MET A 373 -14.06 -10.57 -26.38
C MET A 373 -13.96 -10.75 -24.87
N GLU A 374 -15.06 -10.77 -24.14
CA GLU A 374 -15.05 -10.98 -22.69
C GLU A 374 -14.69 -12.43 -22.34
N ILE A 375 -15.20 -13.42 -23.09
CA ILE A 375 -14.77 -14.83 -22.96
C ILE A 375 -13.26 -14.94 -23.21
N LEU A 376 -12.75 -14.27 -24.25
CA LEU A 376 -11.33 -14.30 -24.57
C LEU A 376 -10.49 -13.65 -23.45
N ARG A 377 -10.95 -12.53 -22.90
CA ARG A 377 -10.28 -11.81 -21.81
C ARG A 377 -10.24 -12.63 -20.53
N GLU A 378 -11.34 -13.29 -20.17
CA GLU A 378 -11.39 -14.14 -18.98
C GLU A 378 -10.52 -15.39 -19.14
N ALA A 379 -10.44 -15.93 -20.37
CA ALA A 379 -9.52 -17.01 -20.68
C ALA A 379 -8.05 -16.58 -20.58
N THR A 380 -7.69 -15.37 -21.03
CA THR A 380 -6.29 -14.92 -21.04
C THR A 380 -5.76 -14.62 -19.65
N ILE A 381 -6.58 -14.10 -18.73
CA ILE A 381 -6.19 -13.79 -17.34
C ILE A 381 -5.86 -15.06 -16.54
N ARG A 382 -6.54 -16.18 -16.83
CA ARG A 382 -6.35 -17.45 -16.11
C ARG A 382 -5.21 -18.30 -16.65
N MET A 383 -4.64 -17.93 -17.80
CA MET A 383 -3.54 -18.66 -18.41
C MET A 383 -2.20 -18.22 -17.84
N PRO A 384 -1.20 -19.12 -17.74
CA PRO A 384 0.16 -18.76 -17.38
C PRO A 384 0.69 -17.65 -18.30
N GLN A 385 1.46 -16.70 -17.75
CA GLN A 385 1.95 -15.54 -18.50
C GLN A 385 2.68 -15.91 -19.81
N GLN A 386 3.35 -17.07 -19.84
CA GLN A 386 4.08 -17.57 -21.02
C GLN A 386 3.15 -17.92 -22.20
N VAL A 387 1.89 -18.27 -21.94
CA VAL A 387 0.92 -18.69 -22.96
C VAL A 387 -0.18 -17.64 -23.18
N GLY A 388 -0.50 -16.84 -22.15
CA GLY A 388 -1.55 -15.82 -22.21
C GLY A 388 -1.38 -14.80 -23.33
N GLY A 389 -0.14 -14.35 -23.59
CA GLY A 389 0.15 -13.42 -24.69
C GLY A 389 -0.12 -14.03 -26.08
N ALA A 390 0.32 -15.27 -26.30
CA ALA A 390 0.09 -15.98 -27.56
C ALA A 390 -1.41 -16.25 -27.79
N LEU A 391 -2.13 -16.69 -26.74
CA LEU A 391 -3.57 -16.92 -26.81
C LEU A 391 -4.35 -15.63 -27.07
N SER A 392 -3.92 -14.49 -26.50
CA SER A 392 -4.55 -13.20 -26.78
C SER A 392 -4.39 -12.79 -28.24
N ILE A 393 -3.20 -12.98 -28.83
CA ILE A 393 -2.95 -12.64 -30.25
C ILE A 393 -3.78 -13.55 -31.15
N VAL A 394 -3.69 -14.86 -30.93
CA VAL A 394 -4.42 -15.85 -31.74
C VAL A 394 -5.92 -15.68 -31.56
N GLY A 395 -6.41 -15.49 -30.33
CA GLY A 395 -7.82 -15.33 -30.04
C GLY A 395 -8.41 -14.08 -30.69
N VAL A 396 -7.79 -12.91 -30.55
CA VAL A 396 -8.31 -11.67 -31.17
C VAL A 396 -8.29 -11.77 -32.69
N LEU A 397 -7.19 -12.25 -33.28
CA LEU A 397 -7.04 -12.35 -34.73
C LEU A 397 -7.97 -13.41 -35.32
N VAL A 398 -7.99 -14.61 -34.76
CA VAL A 398 -8.80 -15.73 -35.28
C VAL A 398 -10.29 -15.46 -35.06
N ILE A 399 -10.72 -14.98 -33.89
CA ILE A 399 -12.14 -14.68 -33.65
C ILE A 399 -12.58 -13.52 -34.55
N GLY A 400 -11.78 -12.45 -34.64
CA GLY A 400 -12.12 -11.28 -35.48
C GLY A 400 -12.17 -11.63 -36.96
N GLU A 401 -11.12 -12.27 -37.49
CA GLU A 401 -11.04 -12.64 -38.91
C GLU A 401 -12.06 -13.71 -39.29
N ALA A 402 -12.28 -14.72 -38.43
CA ALA A 402 -13.29 -15.74 -38.68
C ALA A 402 -14.70 -15.17 -38.61
N ALA A 403 -14.99 -14.26 -37.67
CA ALA A 403 -16.31 -13.62 -37.57
C ALA A 403 -16.62 -12.76 -38.81
N VAL A 404 -15.61 -12.03 -39.32
CA VAL A 404 -15.74 -11.24 -40.56
C VAL A 404 -15.87 -12.16 -41.78
N SER A 405 -15.03 -13.18 -41.90
CA SER A 405 -15.01 -14.10 -43.05
C SER A 405 -16.26 -14.97 -43.12
N ALA A 406 -16.82 -15.36 -41.98
CA ALA A 406 -18.09 -16.08 -41.88
C ALA A 406 -19.31 -15.18 -42.14
N GLY A 407 -19.12 -13.86 -42.25
CA GLY A 407 -20.20 -12.90 -42.43
C GLY A 407 -21.08 -12.71 -41.20
N PHE A 408 -20.61 -13.08 -40.00
CA PHE A 408 -21.38 -12.87 -38.77
C PHE A 408 -21.32 -11.42 -38.26
N VAL A 409 -20.21 -10.72 -38.52
CA VAL A 409 -19.95 -9.37 -38.00
C VAL A 409 -19.25 -8.53 -39.07
N SER A 410 -19.56 -7.23 -39.14
CA SER A 410 -18.88 -6.34 -40.10
C SER A 410 -17.45 -5.99 -39.66
N PRO A 411 -16.51 -5.76 -40.59
CA PRO A 411 -15.14 -5.34 -40.26
C PRO A 411 -15.09 -4.09 -39.36
N ILE A 412 -16.01 -3.14 -39.55
CA ILE A 412 -16.05 -1.89 -38.77
C ILE A 412 -16.48 -2.18 -37.34
N THR A 413 -17.47 -3.05 -37.13
CA THR A 413 -17.93 -3.46 -35.80
C THR A 413 -16.76 -4.09 -35.00
N VAL A 414 -15.94 -4.93 -35.63
CA VAL A 414 -14.76 -5.53 -34.98
C VAL A 414 -13.75 -4.46 -34.54
N VAL A 415 -13.46 -3.47 -35.39
CA VAL A 415 -12.53 -2.38 -35.05
C VAL A 415 -13.03 -1.57 -33.87
N ILE A 416 -14.32 -1.22 -33.84
CA ILE A 416 -14.92 -0.44 -32.75
C ILE A 416 -14.80 -1.18 -31.42
N ILE A 417 -15.11 -2.48 -31.40
CA ILE A 417 -15.06 -3.30 -30.18
C ILE A 417 -13.62 -3.53 -29.73
N ALA A 418 -12.68 -3.71 -30.67
CA ALA A 418 -11.26 -3.78 -30.35
C ALA A 418 -10.77 -2.49 -29.68
N LEU A 419 -11.18 -1.31 -30.17
CA LEU A 419 -10.84 -0.03 -29.54
C LEU A 419 -11.47 0.12 -28.15
N ALA A 420 -12.72 -0.29 -27.96
CA ALA A 420 -13.38 -0.30 -26.66
C ALA A 420 -12.63 -1.18 -25.65
N THR A 421 -12.25 -2.39 -26.09
CA THR A 421 -11.52 -3.38 -25.29
C THR A 421 -10.11 -2.89 -24.93
N ILE A 422 -9.40 -2.27 -25.86
CA ILE A 422 -8.07 -1.68 -25.60
C ILE A 422 -8.19 -0.52 -24.61
N GLY A 423 -9.21 0.33 -24.76
CA GLY A 423 -9.47 1.44 -23.85
C GLY A 423 -9.69 0.98 -22.40
N SER A 424 -10.39 -0.14 -22.18
CA SER A 424 -10.64 -0.66 -20.84
C SER A 424 -9.39 -1.24 -20.14
N PHE A 425 -8.36 -1.65 -20.88
CA PHE A 425 -7.06 -2.09 -20.31
C PHE A 425 -6.20 -0.94 -19.77
N VAL A 426 -6.55 0.32 -20.05
CA VAL A 426 -5.78 1.49 -19.59
C VAL A 426 -5.97 1.75 -18.09
N THR A 427 -7.02 1.20 -17.48
CA THR A 427 -7.29 1.35 -16.04
C THR A 427 -6.28 0.54 -15.22
N PRO A 428 -5.49 1.17 -14.33
CA PRO A 428 -4.39 0.48 -13.65
C PRO A 428 -4.85 -0.45 -12.52
N SER A 429 -6.09 -0.32 -12.04
CA SER A 429 -6.65 -1.19 -11.01
C SER A 429 -7.57 -2.25 -11.62
N TYR A 430 -7.30 -3.52 -11.29
CA TYR A 430 -8.13 -4.64 -11.73
C TYR A 430 -9.57 -4.54 -11.22
N ASN A 431 -9.76 -4.30 -9.90
CA ASN A 431 -11.09 -4.21 -9.27
C ASN A 431 -11.96 -3.12 -9.92
N ALA A 432 -11.37 -1.96 -10.23
CA ALA A 432 -12.09 -0.90 -10.94
C ALA A 432 -12.40 -1.27 -12.40
N THR A 433 -11.50 -1.99 -13.07
CA THR A 433 -11.72 -2.42 -14.45
C THR A 433 -12.96 -3.31 -14.55
N VAL A 434 -13.18 -4.21 -13.58
CA VAL A 434 -14.35 -5.10 -13.53
C VAL A 434 -15.67 -4.31 -13.47
N THR A 435 -15.71 -3.21 -12.70
CA THR A 435 -16.89 -2.33 -12.63
C THR A 435 -17.29 -1.73 -13.97
N PHE A 436 -16.32 -1.46 -14.85
CA PHE A 436 -16.53 -0.83 -16.15
C PHE A 436 -16.61 -1.84 -17.30
N ARG A 437 -16.65 -3.14 -17.00
CA ARG A 437 -16.93 -4.17 -18.02
C ARG A 437 -18.43 -4.09 -18.36
N CYS A 438 -18.72 -4.03 -19.65
CA CYS A 438 -20.07 -4.11 -20.22
C CYS A 438 -20.18 -5.42 -21.00
#